data_AF-A0A0C3CN02-F1
#
_entry.id   AF-A0A0C3CN02-F1
#
_cell.length_a   1.000
_cell.length_b   1.000
_cell.length_c   1.000
_cell.angle_alpha   90.00
_cell.angle_beta   90.00
_cell.angle_gamma   90.00
#
_symmetry.space_group_name_H-M   'P 1'
#
loop_
_entity.id
_entity.type
_entity.pdbx_description
1 polymer ?
#
loop_
_entity_poly.entity_id
_entity_poly.type
_entity_poly.pdbx_seq_one_letter_code
_entity_poly.pdbx_strand_id
1 'polypeptide(L)' 'MDLDEGAVAKTSQRISTHGPRGSRNEEWRKSKGMAPRPKARGMNRQGGIAAKRKAGRSSRRR' A
#
# COMPACT_ATOMS: atom_id res chain seq x y z
N MET A 1 43.54 -4.28 10.00
CA MET A 1 42.38 -5.10 9.57
C MET A 1 41.38 -4.17 8.93
N ASP A 2 41.16 -4.44 7.65
CA ASP A 2 40.42 -3.69 6.63
C ASP A 2 38.90 -3.63 6.82
N LEU A 3 38.32 -2.49 6.42
CA LEU A 3 37.09 -2.28 5.64
C LEU A 3 35.74 -2.87 6.12
N ASP A 4 34.79 -1.98 6.47
CA ASP A 4 33.51 -1.90 5.75
C ASP A 4 32.85 -0.51 5.98
N GLU A 5 33.25 0.46 5.16
CA GLU A 5 32.47 1.67 4.93
C GLU A 5 31.21 1.29 4.16
N GLY A 6 30.13 1.00 4.89
CA GLY A 6 28.78 0.96 4.36
C GLY A 6 28.31 2.35 3.93
N ALA A 7 28.95 2.91 2.91
CA ALA A 7 28.55 4.10 2.20
C ALA A 7 27.17 3.86 1.56
N VAL A 8 26.11 4.07 2.34
CA VAL A 8 24.79 4.35 1.78
C VAL A 8 24.92 5.72 1.13
N ALA A 9 25.40 5.70 -0.11
CA ALA A 9 25.36 6.83 -1.01
C ALA A 9 23.91 7.32 -1.05
N LYS A 10 23.64 8.38 -0.27
CA LYS A 10 22.49 9.25 -0.40
C LYS A 10 22.65 9.98 -1.74
N THR A 11 22.60 9.23 -2.83
CA THR A 11 22.25 9.80 -4.12
C THR A 11 20.94 10.54 -3.84
N SER A 12 20.93 11.83 -4.14
CA SER A 12 19.74 12.67 -4.08
C SER A 12 18.76 12.13 -5.12
N GLN A 13 18.15 10.99 -4.82
CA GLN A 13 17.13 10.35 -5.61
C GLN A 13 15.99 11.33 -5.56
N ARG A 14 15.80 12.09 -6.65
CA ARG A 14 14.63 12.96 -6.82
C ARG A 14 13.43 12.08 -6.50
N ILE A 15 12.82 12.33 -5.33
CA ILE A 15 11.71 11.54 -4.87
C ILE A 15 10.58 11.85 -5.85
N SER A 16 10.27 10.90 -6.73
CA SER A 16 9.18 11.06 -7.69
C SER A 16 7.90 11.36 -6.90
N THR A 17 7.42 12.60 -7.01
CA THR A 17 6.14 13.05 -6.45
C THR A 17 4.95 12.52 -7.27
N HIS A 18 5.21 11.89 -8.42
CA HIS A 18 4.21 11.51 -9.42
C HIS A 18 3.64 10.09 -9.28
N GLY A 19 4.03 9.33 -8.25
CA GLY A 19 3.42 8.02 -7.98
C GLY A 19 2.32 8.10 -6.92
N PRO A 20 1.28 7.24 -6.96
CA PRO A 20 0.41 7.05 -5.82
C PRO A 20 1.24 6.49 -4.66
N ARG A 21 1.67 7.39 -3.76
CA ARG A 21 2.11 7.01 -2.42
C ARG A 21 0.96 6.21 -1.83
N GLY A 22 1.25 5.04 -1.27
CA GLY A 22 0.23 4.22 -0.62
C GLY A 22 -0.62 5.07 0.33
N SER A 23 -1.83 4.64 0.67
CA SER A 23 -2.65 5.43 1.59
C SER A 23 -1.90 5.67 2.90
N ARG A 24 -2.06 6.85 3.53
CA ARG A 24 -1.47 7.19 4.85
C ARG A 24 -1.65 6.07 5.89
N ASN A 25 -2.74 5.33 5.78
CA ASN A 25 -3.05 4.18 6.64
C ASN A 25 -2.09 2.99 6.43
N GLU A 26 -1.66 2.71 5.20
CA GLU A 26 -0.67 1.66 4.91
C GLU A 26 0.72 2.02 5.46
N GLU A 27 1.12 3.28 5.37
CA GLU A 27 2.39 3.77 5.92
C GLU A 27 2.41 3.67 7.46
N TRP A 28 1.32 4.08 8.12
CA TRP A 28 1.16 3.92 9.57
C TRP A 28 1.19 2.45 10.00
N ARG A 29 0.54 1.56 9.25
CA ARG A 29 0.59 0.10 9.52
C ARG A 29 1.99 -0.46 9.41
N LYS A 30 2.74 -0.09 8.36
CA LYS A 30 4.16 -0.47 8.21
C LYS A 30 4.99 0.02 9.40
N SER A 31 4.83 1.28 9.81
CA SER A 31 5.52 1.84 10.98
C SER A 31 5.17 1.12 12.29
N LYS A 32 3.93 0.65 12.43
CA LYS A 32 3.47 -0.09 13.62
C LYS A 32 3.63 -1.61 13.50
N GLY A 33 4.34 -2.11 12.49
CA GLY A 33 4.55 -3.56 12.30
C GLY A 33 3.26 -4.34 12.03
N MET A 34 2.18 -3.67 11.64
CA MET A 34 0.90 -4.30 11.34
C MET A 34 0.87 -4.82 9.90
N ALA A 35 0.21 -5.98 9.70
CA ALA A 35 0.02 -6.57 8.37
C ALA A 35 -0.68 -5.61 7.39
N PRO A 36 -0.40 -5.63 6.08
CA PRO A 36 -1.03 -4.75 5.11
C PRO A 36 -2.55 -4.99 4.99
N ARG A 37 -3.30 -3.99 4.49
CA ARG A 37 -4.72 -4.17 4.21
C ARG A 37 -4.89 -5.21 3.09
N PRO A 38 -5.88 -6.12 3.19
CA PRO A 38 -6.18 -7.06 2.12
C PRO A 38 -6.62 -6.28 0.87
N LYS A 39 -5.94 -6.54 -0.26
CA LYS A 39 -6.25 -5.90 -1.54
C LYS A 39 -7.61 -6.39 -2.03
N ALA A 40 -8.46 -5.47 -2.49
CA ALA A 40 -9.67 -5.82 -3.20
C ALA A 40 -9.28 -6.39 -4.59
N ARG A 41 -9.95 -7.47 -4.99
CA ARG A 41 -9.72 -8.11 -6.30
C ARG A 41 -10.78 -7.65 -7.28
N GLY A 42 -10.34 -7.13 -8.42
CA GLY A 42 -11.21 -6.73 -9.54
C GLY A 42 -11.55 -5.25 -9.59
N MET A 43 -11.93 -4.80 -10.79
CA MET A 43 -12.42 -3.46 -11.07
C MET A 43 -13.95 -3.48 -11.13
N ASN A 44 -14.60 -2.41 -10.70
CA ASN A 44 -16.01 -2.16 -10.97
C ASN A 44 -16.19 -1.79 -12.45
N ARG A 45 -17.43 -1.74 -12.92
CA ARG A 45 -17.75 -1.44 -14.33
C ARG A 45 -17.39 0.01 -14.74
N GLN A 46 -17.15 0.87 -13.76
CA GLN A 46 -16.76 2.27 -13.91
C GLN A 46 -15.23 2.48 -13.83
N GLY A 47 -14.43 1.41 -13.76
CA GLY A 47 -12.97 1.52 -13.71
C GLY A 47 -12.36 1.81 -12.33
N GLY A 48 -13.17 1.81 -11.26
CA GLY A 48 -12.70 1.93 -9.86
C GLY A 48 -12.54 0.57 -9.17
N ILE A 49 -11.86 0.54 -8.02
CA ILE A 49 -11.67 -0.70 -7.25
C ILE A 49 -13.02 -1.31 -6.84
N ALA A 50 -13.22 -2.61 -7.08
CA ALA A 50 -14.45 -3.29 -6.72
C ALA A 50 -14.70 -3.28 -5.20
N ALA A 51 -15.92 -2.90 -4.81
CA ALA A 51 -16.31 -2.89 -3.41
C ALA A 51 -16.37 -4.32 -2.83
N LYS A 52 -15.93 -4.48 -1.58
CA LYS A 52 -15.95 -5.77 -0.87
C LYS A 52 -17.37 -6.30 -0.62
N ARG A 53 -18.37 -5.40 -0.52
CA ARG A 53 -19.79 -5.74 -0.38
C ARG A 53 -20.59 -4.99 -1.44
N LYS A 54 -21.61 -5.64 -2.01
CA LYS A 54 -22.57 -4.99 -2.92
C LYS A 54 -23.64 -4.30 -2.06
N ALA A 55 -23.92 -3.03 -2.35
CA ALA A 55 -25.04 -2.32 -1.71
C ALA A 55 -26.35 -3.09 -1.95
N GLY A 56 -27.22 -3.15 -0.93
CA GLY A 56 -28.49 -3.86 -0.99
C GLY A 56 -28.42 -5.40 -0.91
N ARG A 57 -27.23 -6.01 -0.91
CA ARG A 57 -27.10 -7.46 -0.72
C ARG A 57 -26.96 -7.77 0.77
N SER A 58 -27.85 -8.62 1.31
CA SER A 58 -27.74 -9.05 2.70
C SER A 58 -26.38 -9.71 2.96
N SER A 59 -25.72 -9.28 4.03
CA SER A 59 -24.49 -9.90 4.52
C SER A 59 -24.88 -11.23 5.17
N ARG A 60 -25.17 -12.26 4.38
CA ARG A 60 -25.44 -13.59 4.91
C ARG A 60 -24.15 -14.07 5.60
N ARG A 61 -24.14 -14.06 6.94
CA ARG A 61 -23.16 -14.79 7.75
C ARG A 61 -23.44 -16.26 7.45
N ARG A 62 -22.61 -16.86 6.59
CA ARG A 62 -22.34 -18.29 6.70
C ARG A 62 -21.22 -18.43 7.71
#